data_AF-A0A0A1TGA4-F1
#
_entry.id   AF-A0A0A1TGA4-F1
#
_cell.length_a   1.000
_cell.length_b   1.000
_cell.length_c   1.000
_cell.angle_alpha   90.00
_cell.angle_beta   90.00
_cell.angle_gamma   90.00
#
_symmetry.space_group_name_H-M   'P 1'
#
loop_
_entity.id
_entity.type
_entity.pdbx_description
1 polymer ?
#
loop_
_entity_poly.entity_id
_entity_poly.type
_entity_poly.pdbx_seq_one_letter_code
_entity_poly.pdbx_strand_id
1 'polypeptide(L)'
;MSKPDSSEKPPGGFDSSPLPAAPPGYTLRFTFHSARNLAPADISSASSDPFLHATLKAPGVKRHKEDPDLTYRTRTHHTTTNPDWKEEWVVANVPPSGFTLKCRLYDEDRNNANDRLGNVTVKIPQVYEDWEGIPPPGQVFAAKKRVMSKRAFVAKALMVLCSSGTHMAPLVRISIEVLGKSAPPHGQMHTLSPTKWIKHFSPMIGRLVGMTVNQNEEDDTRAQGNQNGTTSENQKYDFQANEMQLAGPVPPELYHRFVEFRPVIGSMFESKGLRGKILNKALHKQHARIYNFDQSTEYGTFEPRSEEATRQFLKMAHYDEGCRTFTYVLTLDGTFRFTETGKEFGIDLLSKHTMHSDVATYIAFSGEFLIRRLENPNASEKVQPDQKTHPTEPIPGGPPDDSPPANPSYYQLIIDNDSGTYRPNKDMLPKLKEFFEDNFPGLGVVVMHCEDQNLQDLKEAQRQAKKNEGGMMQFVLNRSQSSLSSNESDLESRADDWEQGHQSKREKVFNAVEDPKAFKKAVGSKLRHPNSGGPSQ
;
A
#
# COMPACT_ATOMS: atom_id res chain seq x y z
N MET A 1 4.60 14.61 -41.31
CA MET A 1 4.06 14.31 -39.97
C MET A 1 4.62 15.37 -39.04
N SER A 2 3.76 16.29 -38.62
CA SER A 2 4.08 17.39 -37.71
C SER A 2 4.57 16.83 -36.38
N LYS A 3 5.63 17.45 -35.81
CA LYS A 3 6.04 17.22 -34.43
C LYS A 3 4.86 17.63 -33.51
N PRO A 4 4.50 16.83 -32.49
CA PRO A 4 3.52 17.25 -31.51
C PRO A 4 4.07 18.45 -30.73
N ASP A 5 3.21 19.46 -30.53
CA ASP A 5 3.49 20.65 -29.73
C ASP A 5 3.86 20.26 -28.30
N SER A 6 4.96 20.82 -27.79
CA SER A 6 5.52 20.55 -26.46
C SER A 6 4.88 21.40 -25.36
N SER A 7 3.57 21.70 -25.45
CA SER A 7 2.89 22.64 -24.54
C SER A 7 1.67 22.07 -23.80
N GLU A 8 1.20 20.87 -24.12
CA GLU A 8 0.12 20.24 -23.34
C GLU A 8 0.70 19.54 -22.10
N LYS A 9 0.24 19.95 -20.91
CA LYS A 9 0.54 19.25 -19.66
C LYS A 9 0.07 17.79 -19.81
N PRO A 10 0.89 16.80 -19.40
CA PRO A 10 0.49 15.40 -19.49
C PRO A 10 -0.82 15.17 -18.71
N PRO A 11 -1.74 14.33 -19.22
CA PRO A 11 -3.03 14.14 -18.58
C PRO A 11 -2.86 13.50 -17.19
N GLY A 12 -3.61 13.99 -16.21
CA GLY A 12 -3.53 13.58 -14.81
C GLY A 12 -3.25 14.73 -13.86
N GLY A 13 -2.89 14.41 -12.61
CA GLY A 13 -2.68 15.38 -11.55
C GLY A 13 -3.99 15.76 -10.86
N PHE A 14 -4.10 17.01 -10.43
CA PHE A 14 -5.28 17.53 -9.74
C PHE A 14 -6.53 17.44 -10.60
N ASP A 15 -7.59 16.88 -10.03
CA ASP A 15 -8.89 16.74 -10.67
C ASP A 15 -9.94 17.49 -9.84
N SER A 16 -10.57 18.48 -10.46
CA SER A 16 -11.56 19.37 -9.85
C SER A 16 -13.00 18.83 -9.93
N SER A 17 -13.18 17.58 -10.40
CA SER A 17 -14.48 16.94 -10.47
C SER A 17 -15.16 16.98 -9.09
N PRO A 18 -16.37 17.58 -8.99
CA PRO A 18 -17.05 17.71 -7.70
C PRO A 18 -17.52 16.35 -7.20
N LEU A 19 -17.87 16.28 -5.90
CA LEU A 19 -18.56 15.13 -5.37
C LEU A 19 -19.91 14.92 -6.09
N PRO A 20 -20.35 13.67 -6.29
CA PRO A 20 -21.69 13.41 -6.78
C PRO A 20 -22.73 14.03 -5.86
N ALA A 21 -23.70 14.73 -6.44
CA ALA A 21 -24.83 15.24 -5.67
C ALA A 21 -25.63 14.07 -5.09
N ALA A 22 -25.61 13.93 -3.77
CA ALA A 22 -26.26 12.84 -3.06
C ALA A 22 -27.01 13.37 -1.83
N PRO A 23 -28.17 12.77 -1.48
CA PRO A 23 -28.82 13.05 -0.20
C PRO A 23 -27.92 12.59 0.96
N PRO A 24 -28.21 13.01 2.21
CA PRO A 24 -27.55 12.48 3.38
C PRO A 24 -27.58 10.94 3.39
N GLY A 25 -26.40 10.34 3.49
CA GLY A 25 -26.27 8.90 3.66
C GLY A 25 -26.44 8.48 5.12
N TYR A 26 -26.22 7.20 5.38
CA TYR A 26 -26.28 6.60 6.71
C TYR A 26 -24.89 6.15 7.13
N THR A 27 -24.64 6.28 8.43
CA THR A 27 -23.45 5.72 9.08
C THR A 27 -23.79 4.29 9.49
N LEU A 28 -23.05 3.33 8.93
CA LEU A 28 -23.26 1.91 9.19
C LEU A 28 -22.07 1.33 9.94
N ARG A 29 -22.35 0.51 10.95
CA ARG A 29 -21.36 -0.35 11.61
C ARG A 29 -21.49 -1.76 11.06
N PHE A 30 -20.43 -2.24 10.42
CA PHE A 30 -20.28 -3.64 10.04
C PHE A 30 -19.47 -4.35 11.12
N THR A 31 -19.92 -5.51 11.59
CA THR A 31 -19.10 -6.36 12.46
C THR A 31 -18.86 -7.70 11.79
N PHE A 32 -17.59 -8.02 11.57
CA PHE A 32 -17.15 -9.30 11.04
C PHE A 32 -16.86 -10.24 12.22
N HIS A 33 -17.85 -11.02 12.60
CA HIS A 33 -17.77 -11.86 13.81
C HIS A 33 -16.79 -13.01 13.63
N SER A 34 -17.10 -13.94 12.73
CA SER A 34 -16.34 -15.18 12.56
C SER A 34 -16.55 -15.81 11.19
N ALA A 35 -15.65 -16.72 10.84
CA ALA A 35 -15.90 -17.71 9.80
C ALA A 35 -15.78 -19.13 10.35
N ARG A 36 -16.46 -20.08 9.71
CA ARG A 36 -16.41 -21.50 10.07
C ARG A 36 -16.27 -22.37 8.82
N ASN A 37 -15.74 -23.57 9.03
CA ASN A 37 -15.57 -24.59 7.99
C ASN A 37 -14.70 -24.13 6.81
N LEU A 38 -13.69 -23.30 7.05
CA LEU A 38 -12.76 -22.91 6.00
C LEU A 38 -11.95 -24.12 5.50
N ALA A 39 -11.41 -24.03 4.28
CA ALA A 39 -10.54 -25.08 3.76
C ALA A 39 -9.16 -24.95 4.40
N PRO A 40 -8.56 -26.06 4.88
CA PRO A 40 -7.16 -26.04 5.23
C PRO A 40 -6.35 -25.80 3.95
N ALA A 41 -5.31 -25.00 4.06
CA ALA A 41 -4.40 -24.76 2.95
C ALA A 41 -3.13 -25.61 3.06
N ASP A 42 -2.71 -25.91 4.29
CA ASP A 42 -1.64 -26.85 4.59
C ASP A 42 -2.20 -28.22 4.96
N ILE A 43 -1.82 -29.24 4.18
CA ILE A 43 -2.28 -30.62 4.32
C ILE A 43 -1.64 -31.29 5.55
N SER A 44 -0.43 -30.85 5.94
CA SER A 44 0.30 -31.46 7.05
C SER A 44 -0.26 -31.06 8.42
N SER A 45 -0.62 -29.78 8.58
CA SER A 45 -1.22 -29.23 9.80
C SER A 45 -2.76 -29.21 9.79
N ALA A 46 -3.38 -29.50 8.64
CA ALA A 46 -4.82 -29.38 8.41
C ALA A 46 -5.38 -28.00 8.85
N SER A 47 -4.58 -26.95 8.69
CA SER A 47 -4.89 -25.59 9.15
C SER A 47 -4.75 -24.55 8.02
N SER A 48 -5.12 -23.30 8.34
CA SER A 48 -5.03 -22.13 7.48
C SER A 48 -4.74 -20.91 8.35
N ASP A 49 -4.27 -19.83 7.75
CA ASP A 49 -4.08 -18.51 8.34
C ASP A 49 -5.14 -17.54 7.76
N PRO A 50 -6.42 -17.68 8.14
CA PRO A 50 -7.49 -16.98 7.44
C PRO A 50 -7.62 -15.51 7.84
N PHE A 51 -7.92 -14.70 6.83
CA PHE A 51 -8.41 -13.33 6.98
C PHE A 51 -9.57 -13.06 6.02
N LEU A 52 -10.36 -12.03 6.34
CA LEU A 52 -11.48 -11.55 5.54
C LEU A 52 -11.12 -10.19 4.92
N HIS A 53 -11.30 -10.09 3.61
CA HIS A 53 -11.23 -8.84 2.86
C HIS A 53 -12.65 -8.46 2.40
N ALA A 54 -13.20 -7.42 3.02
CA ALA A 54 -14.47 -6.82 2.67
C ALA A 54 -14.27 -5.70 1.65
N THR A 55 -15.11 -5.65 0.63
CA THR A 55 -15.20 -4.54 -0.33
C THR A 55 -16.63 -4.01 -0.32
N LEU A 56 -16.81 -2.74 0.00
CA LEU A 56 -18.11 -2.08 0.02
C LEU A 56 -18.31 -1.29 -1.27
N LYS A 57 -19.43 -1.54 -1.95
CA LYS A 57 -19.80 -0.88 -3.20
C LYS A 57 -21.19 -0.30 -3.09
N ALA A 58 -21.36 0.95 -3.49
CA ALA A 58 -22.66 1.57 -3.58
C ALA A 58 -22.81 2.35 -4.90
N PRO A 59 -24.02 2.42 -5.46
CA PRO A 59 -24.26 3.13 -6.72
C PRO A 59 -24.17 4.64 -6.52
N GLY A 60 -23.56 5.35 -7.48
CA GLY A 60 -23.59 6.82 -7.54
C GLY A 60 -22.68 7.56 -6.54
N VAL A 61 -21.76 6.86 -5.86
CA VAL A 61 -20.85 7.47 -4.86
C VAL A 61 -19.49 7.85 -5.43
N LYS A 62 -19.09 7.27 -6.57
CA LYS A 62 -17.79 7.53 -7.19
C LYS A 62 -17.87 8.72 -8.14
N ARG A 63 -16.83 9.55 -8.17
CA ARG A 63 -16.65 10.61 -9.17
C ARG A 63 -16.28 9.99 -10.51
N HIS A 64 -15.35 9.03 -10.46
CA HIS A 64 -14.86 8.30 -11.63
C HIS A 64 -14.95 6.79 -11.43
N LYS A 65 -15.06 6.05 -12.53
CA LYS A 65 -15.17 4.58 -12.47
C LYS A 65 -13.92 3.94 -11.86
N GLU A 66 -12.79 4.60 -12.06
CA GLU A 66 -11.46 4.23 -11.61
C GLU A 66 -11.23 4.54 -10.12
N ASP A 67 -12.17 5.22 -9.43
CA ASP A 67 -12.07 5.42 -8.00
C ASP A 67 -11.96 4.07 -7.28
N PRO A 68 -11.05 3.91 -6.31
CA PRO A 68 -10.99 2.71 -5.49
C PRO A 68 -12.32 2.47 -4.77
N ASP A 69 -12.68 1.20 -4.58
CA ASP A 69 -13.76 0.86 -3.65
C ASP A 69 -13.24 0.97 -2.21
N LEU A 70 -14.11 1.27 -1.25
CA LEU A 70 -13.76 1.15 0.16
C LEU A 70 -13.54 -0.33 0.50
N THR A 71 -12.43 -0.61 1.19
CA THR A 71 -12.08 -1.97 1.59
C THR A 71 -11.70 -2.04 3.06
N TYR A 72 -12.00 -3.17 3.67
CA TYR A 72 -11.61 -3.48 5.04
C TYR A 72 -11.00 -4.88 5.09
N ARG A 73 -9.85 -4.99 5.75
CA ARG A 73 -9.17 -6.26 6.00
C ARG A 73 -9.16 -6.53 7.50
N THR A 74 -9.68 -7.69 7.91
CA THR A 74 -9.55 -8.22 9.27
C THR A 74 -8.13 -8.71 9.51
N ARG A 75 -7.76 -8.88 10.78
CA ARG A 75 -6.52 -9.55 11.19
C ARG A 75 -6.50 -10.99 10.70
N THR A 76 -5.29 -11.48 10.49
CA THR A 76 -5.03 -12.90 10.24
C THR A 76 -5.09 -13.62 11.57
N HIS A 77 -5.90 -14.68 11.66
CA HIS A 77 -5.77 -15.62 12.77
C HIS A 77 -4.94 -16.79 12.29
N HIS A 78 -3.88 -17.14 13.00
CA HIS A 78 -3.00 -18.22 12.58
C HIS A 78 -3.57 -19.59 12.95
N THR A 79 -3.23 -20.59 12.14
CA THR A 79 -3.45 -22.02 12.40
C THR A 79 -4.89 -22.39 12.79
N THR A 80 -5.87 -21.78 12.12
CA THR A 80 -7.29 -22.04 12.37
C THR A 80 -8.12 -22.11 11.09
N THR A 81 -9.14 -22.98 11.08
CA THR A 81 -10.18 -23.02 10.03
C THR A 81 -11.50 -22.40 10.48
N ASN A 82 -11.54 -21.89 11.72
CA ASN A 82 -12.72 -21.28 12.34
C ASN A 82 -12.31 -19.97 13.07
N PRO A 83 -11.88 -18.93 12.33
CA PRO A 83 -11.44 -17.68 12.93
C PRO A 83 -12.61 -16.93 13.59
N ASP A 84 -12.31 -16.23 14.68
CA ASP A 84 -13.23 -15.40 15.45
C ASP A 84 -12.62 -14.00 15.61
N TRP A 85 -12.87 -13.13 14.63
CA TRP A 85 -12.25 -11.80 14.53
C TRP A 85 -12.91 -10.77 15.46
N LYS A 86 -14.25 -10.75 15.47
CA LYS A 86 -15.05 -9.72 16.18
C LYS A 86 -14.61 -8.29 15.88
N GLU A 87 -14.27 -8.03 14.62
CA GLU A 87 -13.78 -6.71 14.19
C GLU A 87 -14.91 -5.85 13.63
N GLU A 88 -14.90 -4.58 14.02
CA GLU A 88 -15.86 -3.59 13.56
C GLU A 88 -15.27 -2.76 12.41
N TRP A 89 -16.14 -2.24 11.55
CA TRP A 89 -15.83 -1.26 10.53
C TRP A 89 -17.00 -0.30 10.39
N VAL A 90 -16.79 0.97 10.72
CA VAL A 90 -17.81 2.01 10.68
C VAL A 90 -17.56 2.89 9.46
N VAL A 91 -18.56 2.96 8.59
CA VAL A 91 -18.51 3.69 7.33
C VAL A 91 -19.61 4.74 7.30
N ALA A 92 -19.25 5.98 7.01
CA ALA A 92 -20.19 7.07 6.82
C ALA A 92 -20.63 7.21 5.36
N ASN A 93 -21.73 7.93 5.16
CA ASN A 93 -22.31 8.31 3.88
C ASN A 93 -22.69 7.12 2.98
N VAL A 94 -23.06 5.97 3.56
CA VAL A 94 -23.63 4.87 2.78
C VAL A 94 -24.99 5.30 2.22
N PRO A 95 -25.22 5.24 0.91
CA PRO A 95 -26.39 5.87 0.32
C PRO A 95 -27.70 5.11 0.65
N PRO A 96 -28.84 5.82 0.69
CA PRO A 96 -30.16 5.19 0.92
C PRO A 96 -30.55 4.15 -0.14
N SER A 97 -29.97 4.26 -1.35
CA SER A 97 -30.17 3.34 -2.48
C SER A 97 -29.54 1.95 -2.28
N GLY A 98 -28.97 1.70 -1.11
CA GLY A 98 -28.40 0.40 -0.75
C GLY A 98 -26.95 0.23 -1.17
N PHE A 99 -26.43 -0.96 -0.90
CA PHE A 99 -25.03 -1.30 -1.13
C PHE A 99 -24.83 -2.80 -1.35
N THR A 100 -23.64 -3.15 -1.83
CA THR A 100 -23.16 -4.52 -1.93
C THR A 100 -21.87 -4.65 -1.12
N LEU A 101 -21.89 -5.51 -0.12
CA LEU A 101 -20.73 -5.90 0.67
C LEU A 101 -20.20 -7.25 0.16
N LYS A 102 -18.99 -7.24 -0.42
CA LYS A 102 -18.31 -8.45 -0.90
C LYS A 102 -17.24 -8.86 0.11
N CYS A 103 -17.45 -9.96 0.81
CA CYS A 103 -16.50 -10.53 1.76
C CYS A 103 -15.77 -11.70 1.10
N ARG A 104 -14.47 -11.54 0.86
CA ARG A 104 -13.61 -12.60 0.34
C ARG A 104 -12.76 -13.15 1.47
N LEU A 105 -12.76 -14.46 1.61
CA LEU A 105 -11.94 -15.18 2.58
C LEU A 105 -10.67 -15.63 1.89
N TYR A 106 -9.54 -15.38 2.53
CA TYR A 106 -8.22 -15.75 2.05
C TYR A 106 -7.44 -16.47 3.13
N ASP A 107 -6.50 -17.28 2.68
CA ASP A 107 -5.41 -17.84 3.46
C ASP A 107 -4.15 -17.03 3.21
N GLU A 108 -3.49 -16.58 4.28
CA GLU A 108 -2.27 -15.78 4.22
C GLU A 108 -1.07 -16.68 3.89
N ASP A 109 -0.41 -16.43 2.74
CA ASP A 109 0.71 -17.24 2.24
C ASP A 109 1.96 -16.35 2.10
N ARG A 110 3.00 -16.56 2.92
CA ARG A 110 4.19 -15.67 2.97
C ARG A 110 4.95 -15.54 1.64
N ASN A 111 5.01 -16.64 0.88
CA ASN A 111 5.89 -16.78 -0.29
C ASN A 111 5.14 -16.75 -1.62
N ASN A 112 3.81 -16.75 -1.61
CA ASN A 112 2.99 -16.89 -2.81
C ASN A 112 1.72 -16.03 -2.72
N ALA A 113 0.94 -15.99 -3.80
CA ALA A 113 -0.34 -15.28 -3.76
C ALA A 113 -1.33 -15.98 -2.81
N ASN A 114 -1.95 -15.21 -1.91
CA ASN A 114 -2.95 -15.67 -0.94
C ASN A 114 -4.04 -16.54 -1.58
N ASP A 115 -4.29 -17.70 -0.97
CA ASP A 115 -5.22 -18.68 -1.50
C ASP A 115 -6.66 -18.31 -1.14
N ARG A 116 -7.55 -18.26 -2.14
CA ARG A 116 -8.95 -17.89 -1.91
C ARG A 116 -9.73 -19.05 -1.31
N LEU A 117 -10.23 -18.87 -0.09
CA LEU A 117 -11.00 -19.86 0.67
C LEU A 117 -12.50 -19.78 0.41
N GLY A 118 -13.02 -18.60 0.08
CA GLY A 118 -14.46 -18.41 -0.14
C GLY A 118 -14.86 -16.98 -0.48
N ASN A 119 -16.13 -16.81 -0.85
CA ASN A 119 -16.71 -15.49 -1.12
C ASN A 119 -18.18 -15.45 -0.68
N VAL A 120 -18.52 -14.45 0.10
CA VAL A 120 -19.88 -14.07 0.49
C VAL A 120 -20.18 -12.70 -0.11
N THR A 121 -21.37 -12.53 -0.69
CA THR A 121 -21.83 -11.23 -1.18
C THR A 121 -23.18 -10.94 -0.55
N VAL A 122 -23.21 -9.93 0.32
CA VAL A 122 -24.44 -9.40 0.93
C VAL A 122 -24.89 -8.22 0.08
N LYS A 123 -26.15 -8.24 -0.35
CA LYS A 123 -26.76 -7.15 -1.13
C LYS A 123 -27.91 -6.58 -0.32
N ILE A 124 -27.81 -5.31 0.02
CA ILE A 124 -28.86 -4.56 0.71
C ILE A 124 -29.45 -3.59 -0.31
N PRO A 125 -30.74 -3.71 -0.68
CA PRO A 125 -31.32 -2.91 -1.74
C PRO A 125 -31.66 -1.48 -1.31
N GLN A 126 -31.84 -1.23 -0.02
CA GLN A 126 -32.18 0.09 0.52
C GLN A 126 -31.74 0.20 1.99
N VAL A 127 -31.37 1.41 2.39
CA VAL A 127 -31.03 1.77 3.77
C VAL A 127 -31.90 2.97 4.15
N TYR A 128 -32.55 2.90 5.30
CA TYR A 128 -33.40 3.96 5.84
C TYR A 128 -33.28 4.01 7.37
N GLU A 129 -33.80 5.07 7.99
CA GLU A 129 -33.61 5.37 9.42
C GLU A 129 -34.10 4.24 10.34
N ASP A 130 -35.30 3.71 10.10
CA ASP A 130 -35.87 2.59 10.87
C ASP A 130 -35.46 1.20 10.34
N TRP A 131 -34.44 1.12 9.49
CA TRP A 131 -33.97 -0.18 9.01
C TRP A 131 -33.26 -0.91 10.14
N GLU A 132 -33.86 -2.02 10.61
CA GLU A 132 -33.30 -2.86 11.68
C GLU A 132 -31.89 -3.41 11.38
N GLY A 133 -31.46 -3.37 10.12
CA GLY A 133 -30.16 -3.85 9.71
C GLY A 133 -30.07 -5.37 9.81
N ILE A 134 -28.92 -5.84 10.29
CA ILE A 134 -28.66 -7.21 10.70
C ILE A 134 -28.08 -7.12 12.12
N PRO A 135 -28.91 -7.06 13.16
CA PRO A 135 -28.45 -6.80 14.52
C PRO A 135 -27.58 -7.96 15.06
N PRO A 136 -26.76 -7.72 16.10
CA PRO A 136 -26.09 -8.78 16.84
C PRO A 136 -27.10 -9.86 17.31
N PRO A 137 -26.77 -11.17 17.25
CA PRO A 137 -25.44 -11.76 17.04
C PRO A 137 -25.05 -11.96 15.57
N GLY A 138 -25.71 -11.27 14.64
CA GLY A 138 -25.43 -11.30 13.21
C GLY A 138 -26.09 -12.46 12.45
N GLN A 139 -26.09 -12.36 11.13
CA GLN A 139 -26.59 -13.39 10.22
C GLN A 139 -25.44 -14.25 9.68
N VAL A 140 -25.68 -15.55 9.51
CA VAL A 140 -24.73 -16.48 8.91
C VAL A 140 -24.98 -16.61 7.41
N PHE A 141 -23.93 -16.39 6.62
CA PHE A 141 -23.94 -16.49 5.17
C PHE A 141 -23.06 -17.64 4.69
N ALA A 142 -23.59 -18.50 3.82
CA ALA A 142 -22.82 -19.56 3.19
C ALA A 142 -22.02 -19.03 2.00
N ALA A 143 -20.71 -19.25 2.01
CA ALA A 143 -19.80 -18.84 0.95
C ALA A 143 -19.95 -19.73 -0.30
N LYS A 144 -19.78 -19.12 -1.49
CA LYS A 144 -19.85 -19.84 -2.77
C LYS A 144 -18.63 -20.73 -2.97
N LYS A 145 -18.84 -22.05 -2.93
CA LYS A 145 -17.78 -23.08 -3.12
C LYS A 145 -17.02 -22.99 -4.45
N ARG A 146 -17.71 -22.63 -5.53
CA ARG A 146 -17.14 -22.59 -6.90
C ARG A 146 -16.05 -21.52 -7.11
N VAL A 147 -15.82 -20.67 -6.11
CA VAL A 147 -14.87 -19.55 -6.16
C VAL A 147 -13.62 -19.84 -5.32
N MET A 148 -13.54 -21.01 -4.70
CA MET A 148 -12.37 -21.49 -3.95
C MET A 148 -11.21 -21.74 -4.92
N SER A 149 -9.97 -21.47 -4.49
CA SER A 149 -8.79 -21.79 -5.29
C SER A 149 -8.70 -23.30 -5.53
N LYS A 150 -8.06 -23.73 -6.62
CA LYS A 150 -7.91 -25.16 -6.93
C LYS A 150 -7.18 -25.90 -5.80
N ARG A 151 -6.17 -25.27 -5.19
CA ARG A 151 -5.40 -25.79 -4.05
C ARG A 151 -6.32 -26.03 -2.85
N ALA A 152 -7.03 -24.99 -2.40
CA ALA A 152 -7.96 -25.07 -1.28
C ALA A 152 -9.11 -26.07 -1.52
N PHE A 153 -9.61 -26.18 -2.76
CA PHE A 153 -10.66 -27.14 -3.09
C PHE A 153 -10.20 -28.59 -2.96
N VAL A 154 -9.00 -28.92 -3.47
CA VAL A 154 -8.43 -30.27 -3.36
C VAL A 154 -8.15 -30.61 -1.89
N ALA A 155 -7.55 -29.68 -1.14
CA ALA A 155 -7.30 -29.87 0.29
C ALA A 155 -8.61 -30.12 1.07
N LYS A 156 -9.67 -29.35 0.81
CA LYS A 156 -10.99 -29.56 1.43
C LYS A 156 -11.60 -30.91 1.06
N ALA A 157 -11.48 -31.33 -0.19
CA ALA A 157 -12.01 -32.62 -0.64
C ALA A 157 -11.34 -33.80 0.08
N LEU A 158 -10.01 -33.76 0.24
CA LEU A 158 -9.28 -34.77 1.02
C LEU A 158 -9.71 -34.79 2.49
N MET A 159 -9.88 -33.62 3.11
CA MET A 159 -10.32 -33.52 4.51
C MET A 159 -11.72 -34.10 4.73
N VAL A 160 -12.67 -33.87 3.82
CA VAL A 160 -14.02 -34.45 3.91
C VAL A 160 -14.03 -35.96 3.74
N LEU A 161 -13.11 -36.52 2.94
CA LEU A 161 -12.96 -37.98 2.81
C LEU A 161 -12.42 -38.62 4.10
N CYS A 162 -11.58 -37.89 4.85
CA CYS A 162 -10.99 -38.36 6.10
C CYS A 162 -11.83 -38.04 7.35
N SER A 163 -12.84 -37.16 7.28
CA SER A 163 -13.67 -36.76 8.41
C SER A 163 -15.17 -36.86 8.10
N SER A 164 -15.83 -37.85 8.68
CA SER A 164 -17.27 -38.05 8.58
C SER A 164 -18.03 -36.97 9.36
N GLY A 165 -18.44 -35.89 8.68
CA GLY A 165 -19.36 -34.89 9.26
C GLY A 165 -19.06 -33.42 8.93
N THR A 166 -18.06 -33.11 8.12
CA THR A 166 -17.68 -31.72 7.84
C THR A 166 -18.46 -31.13 6.65
N HIS A 167 -19.19 -30.04 6.89
CA HIS A 167 -19.91 -29.34 5.83
C HIS A 167 -18.95 -28.61 4.87
N MET A 168 -19.14 -28.84 3.58
CA MET A 168 -18.27 -28.33 2.50
C MET A 168 -18.31 -26.80 2.27
N ALA A 169 -19.27 -26.07 2.85
CA ALA A 169 -19.41 -24.62 2.59
C ALA A 169 -18.78 -23.82 3.74
N PRO A 170 -17.85 -22.89 3.44
CA PRO A 170 -17.44 -21.91 4.42
C PRO A 170 -18.63 -21.06 4.85
N LEU A 171 -18.74 -20.75 6.13
CA LEU A 171 -19.79 -19.92 6.71
C LEU A 171 -19.17 -18.64 7.25
N VAL A 172 -19.78 -17.49 7.01
CA VAL A 172 -19.32 -16.19 7.55
C VAL A 172 -20.47 -15.54 8.31
N ARG A 173 -20.20 -15.06 9.53
CA ARG A 173 -21.18 -14.36 10.37
C ARG A 173 -20.91 -12.87 10.38
N ILE A 174 -21.91 -12.06 10.03
CA ILE A 174 -21.80 -10.61 9.91
C ILE A 174 -23.01 -9.95 10.57
N SER A 175 -22.80 -8.85 11.32
CA SER A 175 -23.86 -7.91 11.70
C SER A 175 -23.66 -6.57 10.99
N ILE A 176 -24.77 -5.85 10.80
CA ILE A 176 -24.82 -4.53 10.17
C ILE A 176 -25.81 -3.70 10.98
N GLU A 177 -25.35 -2.60 11.56
CA GLU A 177 -26.18 -1.72 12.37
C GLU A 177 -26.19 -0.32 11.78
N VAL A 178 -27.35 0.34 11.82
CA VAL A 178 -27.49 1.74 11.42
C VAL A 178 -27.23 2.61 12.66
N LEU A 179 -26.19 3.44 12.62
CA LEU A 179 -25.86 4.35 13.73
C LEU A 179 -26.60 5.69 13.62
N GLY A 180 -27.07 6.04 12.43
CA GLY A 180 -27.82 7.27 12.17
C GLY A 180 -27.49 7.88 10.80
N LYS A 181 -27.98 9.08 10.56
CA LYS A 181 -27.65 9.87 9.35
C LYS A 181 -26.23 10.42 9.45
N SER A 182 -25.50 10.37 8.34
CA SER A 182 -24.13 10.87 8.28
C SER A 182 -24.07 12.39 8.13
N ALA A 183 -23.06 12.99 8.75
CA ALA A 183 -22.72 14.38 8.55
C ALA A 183 -22.14 14.62 7.13
N PRO A 184 -22.09 15.89 6.65
CA PRO A 184 -21.37 16.25 5.43
C PRO A 184 -19.88 15.81 5.46
N PRO A 185 -19.22 15.60 4.30
CA PRO A 185 -19.69 15.86 2.94
C PRO A 185 -20.48 14.67 2.37
N HIS A 186 -21.74 14.92 2.01
CA HIS A 186 -22.61 13.90 1.40
C HIS A 186 -22.05 13.46 0.04
N GLY A 187 -22.31 12.21 -0.35
CA GLY A 187 -21.79 11.65 -1.61
C GLY A 187 -20.34 11.17 -1.54
N GLN A 188 -19.70 11.22 -0.37
CA GLN A 188 -18.37 10.65 -0.13
C GLN A 188 -18.42 9.60 0.99
N MET A 189 -18.49 8.33 0.61
CA MET A 189 -18.29 7.23 1.56
C MET A 189 -16.86 7.24 2.08
N HIS A 190 -16.69 7.09 3.39
CA HIS A 190 -15.38 7.03 4.03
C HIS A 190 -15.43 6.23 5.34
N THR A 191 -14.30 5.68 5.73
CA THR A 191 -14.09 4.99 7.00
C THR A 191 -13.98 6.01 8.14
N LEU A 192 -14.83 5.85 9.17
CA LEU A 192 -14.75 6.62 10.43
C LEU A 192 -13.91 5.88 11.48
N SER A 193 -14.10 4.55 11.56
CA SER A 193 -13.39 3.70 12.49
C SER A 193 -13.34 2.25 11.95
N PRO A 194 -12.40 1.42 12.42
CA PRO A 194 -11.36 1.72 13.38
C PRO A 194 -10.24 2.53 12.74
N THR A 195 -9.72 3.49 13.50
CA THR A 195 -8.40 4.05 13.28
C THR A 195 -7.36 3.05 13.77
N LYS A 196 -6.49 2.62 12.85
CA LYS A 196 -5.55 1.51 13.08
C LYS A 196 -4.19 1.81 12.48
N TRP A 197 -3.17 1.15 12.99
CA TRP A 197 -1.83 1.21 12.44
C TRP A 197 -1.30 -0.20 12.22
N ILE A 198 -0.44 -0.34 11.22
CA ILE A 198 0.22 -1.59 10.85
C ILE A 198 1.67 -1.26 10.50
N LYS A 199 2.61 -2.02 11.06
CA LYS A 199 4.01 -2.01 10.65
C LYS A 199 4.35 -3.33 10.02
N HIS A 200 4.85 -3.25 8.80
CA HIS A 200 5.34 -4.37 8.03
C HIS A 200 6.86 -4.35 8.08
N PHE A 201 7.45 -5.50 8.37
CA PHE A 201 8.89 -5.69 8.28
C PHE A 201 9.17 -6.56 7.07
N SER A 202 9.84 -5.99 6.07
CA SER A 202 10.22 -6.76 4.88
C SER A 202 11.66 -7.27 5.05
N PRO A 203 11.91 -8.59 4.97
CA PRO A 203 13.25 -9.19 5.13
C PRO A 203 14.19 -8.91 3.94
N MET A 204 13.85 -7.94 3.09
CA MET A 204 14.47 -7.73 1.78
C MET A 204 15.80 -7.00 1.82
N ILE A 205 16.11 -6.19 2.83
CA ILE A 205 17.41 -5.51 2.87
C ILE A 205 18.52 -6.50 3.24
N GLY A 206 18.28 -7.40 4.18
CA GLY A 206 19.27 -8.43 4.55
C GLY A 206 19.72 -9.24 3.33
N ARG A 207 18.79 -9.70 2.49
CA ARG A 207 19.13 -10.54 1.32
C ARG A 207 19.64 -9.77 0.10
N LEU A 208 19.18 -8.54 -0.17
CA LEU A 208 19.70 -7.71 -1.28
C LEU A 208 21.14 -7.21 -1.02
N VAL A 209 21.52 -7.08 0.24
CA VAL A 209 22.85 -6.63 0.69
C VAL A 209 23.81 -7.80 0.94
N GLY A 210 23.37 -9.04 0.77
CA GLY A 210 24.21 -10.23 0.97
C GLY A 210 24.37 -10.66 2.42
N MET A 211 23.51 -10.20 3.34
CA MET A 211 23.36 -10.85 4.65
C MET A 211 22.58 -12.16 4.46
N THR A 212 23.30 -13.27 4.52
CA THR A 212 22.71 -14.60 4.64
C THR A 212 21.92 -14.68 5.94
N VAL A 213 20.60 -14.61 5.82
CA VAL A 213 19.67 -15.02 6.88
C VAL A 213 19.70 -16.55 6.93
N ASN A 214 20.49 -17.12 7.84
CA ASN A 214 20.43 -18.54 8.17
C ASN A 214 19.04 -18.82 8.73
N GLN A 215 18.26 -19.61 8.00
CA GLN A 215 16.85 -19.88 8.28
C GLN A 215 16.65 -21.19 9.05
N ASN A 216 17.67 -21.64 9.79
CA ASN A 216 17.64 -22.89 10.55
C ASN A 216 17.95 -22.60 12.02
N GLU A 217 16.93 -22.62 12.87
CA GLU A 217 17.02 -22.53 14.34
C GLU A 217 17.46 -23.85 15.01
N GLU A 218 18.26 -24.70 14.35
CA GLU A 218 18.64 -26.01 14.94
C GLU A 218 20.15 -26.36 14.91
N ASP A 219 21.05 -25.51 14.41
CA ASP A 219 22.50 -25.82 14.36
C ASP A 219 23.38 -25.13 15.42
N ASP A 220 22.81 -24.46 16.43
CA ASP A 220 23.57 -23.76 17.49
C ASP A 220 23.99 -24.66 18.68
N THR A 221 24.29 -25.94 18.44
CA THR A 221 24.82 -26.83 19.51
C THR A 221 26.13 -27.54 19.16
N ARG A 222 27.02 -26.96 18.33
CA ARG A 222 28.42 -27.44 18.22
C ARG A 222 29.38 -26.45 17.56
N ALA A 223 29.90 -25.51 18.35
CA ALA A 223 31.24 -24.95 18.11
C ALA A 223 31.81 -24.37 19.41
N GLN A 224 32.56 -25.20 20.15
CA GLN A 224 33.47 -24.71 21.18
C GLN A 224 34.69 -24.06 20.53
N GLY A 225 35.08 -22.90 21.06
CA GLY A 225 36.49 -22.50 21.17
C GLY A 225 36.98 -21.43 20.20
N ASN A 226 36.76 -20.15 20.52
CA ASN A 226 37.88 -19.22 20.79
C ASN A 226 37.38 -17.89 21.34
N GLN A 227 38.01 -17.45 22.43
CA GLN A 227 37.81 -16.15 23.07
C GLN A 227 38.63 -15.08 22.36
N ASN A 228 37.97 -14.01 21.92
CA ASN A 228 38.38 -12.60 21.94
C ASN A 228 37.78 -11.86 20.73
N GLY A 229 36.87 -10.93 21.02
CA GLY A 229 36.29 -10.03 20.03
C GLY A 229 34.90 -9.61 20.46
N THR A 230 34.76 -8.34 20.85
CA THR A 230 33.51 -7.62 21.12
C THR A 230 32.37 -8.09 20.22
N THR A 231 31.34 -8.69 20.82
CA THR A 231 30.07 -9.01 20.17
C THR A 231 29.39 -7.71 19.76
N SER A 232 29.61 -7.28 18.52
CA SER A 232 28.66 -6.40 17.84
C SER A 232 27.39 -7.23 17.65
N GLU A 233 26.34 -6.91 18.40
CA GLU A 233 25.00 -7.37 18.07
C GLU A 233 24.73 -7.00 16.61
N ASN A 234 24.67 -8.00 15.73
CA ASN A 234 24.26 -7.82 14.35
C ASN A 234 22.80 -7.35 14.36
N GLN A 235 22.59 -6.04 14.42
CA GLN A 235 21.28 -5.42 14.28
C GLN A 235 20.70 -5.86 12.94
N LYS A 236 19.64 -6.67 13.01
CA LYS A 236 18.85 -7.08 11.85
C LYS A 236 18.12 -5.83 11.34
N TYR A 237 18.56 -5.30 10.20
CA TYR A 237 17.89 -4.18 9.56
C TYR A 237 16.79 -4.72 8.63
N ASP A 238 15.58 -4.85 9.18
CA ASP A 238 14.38 -5.11 8.40
C ASP A 238 13.80 -3.78 7.89
N PHE A 239 13.42 -3.74 6.61
CA PHE A 239 12.77 -2.57 6.02
C PHE A 239 11.40 -2.37 6.66
N GLN A 240 11.15 -1.21 7.27
CA GLN A 240 9.86 -0.90 7.88
C GLN A 240 8.95 -0.15 6.88
N ALA A 241 7.80 -0.75 6.58
CA ALA A 241 6.71 -0.09 5.88
C ALA A 241 5.53 0.13 6.82
N ASN A 242 4.96 1.33 6.76
CA ASN A 242 3.96 1.79 7.70
C ASN A 242 2.63 2.03 7.00
N GLU A 243 1.53 1.61 7.64
CA GLU A 243 0.17 1.98 7.29
C GLU A 243 -0.55 2.56 8.51
N MET A 244 -1.23 3.67 8.35
CA MET A 244 -2.12 4.25 9.35
C MET A 244 -3.47 4.59 8.72
N GLN A 245 -4.55 3.96 9.16
CA GLN A 245 -5.89 4.36 8.83
C GLN A 245 -6.28 5.55 9.70
N LEU A 246 -6.38 6.73 9.09
CA LEU A 246 -6.81 7.96 9.74
C LEU A 246 -8.34 8.09 9.66
N ALA A 247 -8.91 8.91 10.53
CA ALA A 247 -10.34 9.14 10.54
C ALA A 247 -10.72 10.08 9.39
N GLY A 248 -11.62 9.62 8.53
CA GLY A 248 -12.15 10.45 7.46
C GLY A 248 -13.11 11.54 7.95
N PRO A 249 -13.74 12.27 7.01
CA PRO A 249 -13.48 12.24 5.58
C PRO A 249 -12.14 12.92 5.25
N VAL A 250 -11.46 12.44 4.22
CA VAL A 250 -10.43 13.23 3.54
C VAL A 250 -11.13 14.40 2.82
N PRO A 251 -10.61 15.64 2.89
CA PRO A 251 -11.21 16.78 2.21
C PRO A 251 -11.48 16.49 0.72
N PRO A 252 -12.68 16.79 0.20
CA PRO A 252 -13.06 16.47 -1.17
C PRO A 252 -12.12 17.04 -2.25
N GLU A 253 -11.42 18.12 -1.94
CA GLU A 253 -10.49 18.79 -2.85
C GLU A 253 -9.16 18.04 -2.99
N LEU A 254 -8.81 17.17 -2.02
CA LEU A 254 -7.65 16.29 -2.14
C LEU A 254 -8.01 15.13 -3.07
N TYR A 255 -7.92 15.37 -4.38
CA TYR A 255 -8.30 14.41 -5.40
C TYR A 255 -7.37 14.50 -6.62
N HIS A 256 -6.50 13.49 -6.77
CA HIS A 256 -5.41 13.52 -7.74
C HIS A 256 -5.32 12.20 -8.52
N ARG A 257 -5.36 12.30 -9.86
CA ARG A 257 -5.10 11.20 -10.79
C ARG A 257 -3.60 11.06 -11.02
N PHE A 258 -3.10 9.84 -11.25
CA PHE A 258 -1.73 9.66 -11.72
C PHE A 258 -1.47 10.42 -13.05
N VAL A 259 -0.22 10.85 -13.26
CA VAL A 259 0.19 11.66 -14.41
C VAL A 259 0.80 10.79 -15.50
N GLU A 260 0.23 10.84 -16.70
CA GLU A 260 0.69 10.09 -17.88
C GLU A 260 1.78 10.84 -18.64
N PHE A 261 2.93 11.10 -18.00
CA PHE A 261 4.03 11.79 -18.70
C PHE A 261 4.70 10.92 -19.79
N ARG A 262 4.45 9.60 -19.77
CA ARG A 262 4.84 8.64 -20.83
C ARG A 262 3.70 7.64 -21.09
N PRO A 263 3.46 7.21 -22.34
CA PRO A 263 2.41 6.22 -22.67
C PRO A 263 2.53 4.88 -21.92
N VAL A 264 3.75 4.51 -21.52
CA VAL A 264 4.01 3.30 -20.73
C VAL A 264 3.28 3.35 -19.39
N ILE A 265 3.18 4.54 -18.78
CA ILE A 265 2.56 4.75 -17.46
C ILE A 265 1.05 4.62 -17.56
N GLY A 266 0.43 5.20 -18.58
CA GLY A 266 -0.99 4.98 -18.87
C GLY A 266 -1.30 3.47 -19.00
N SER A 267 -0.49 2.75 -19.78
CA SER A 267 -0.67 1.29 -19.95
C SER A 267 -0.50 0.50 -18.65
N MET A 268 0.34 0.97 -17.74
CA MET A 268 0.66 0.37 -16.44
C MET A 268 -0.47 0.50 -15.42
N PHE A 269 -1.08 1.68 -15.32
CA PHE A 269 -2.19 1.93 -14.41
C PHE A 269 -3.52 1.41 -14.96
N GLU A 270 -3.75 1.55 -16.27
CA GLU A 270 -5.02 1.17 -16.89
C GLU A 270 -5.07 -0.31 -17.31
N SER A 271 -3.99 -1.07 -17.12
CA SER A 271 -3.87 -2.48 -17.52
C SER A 271 -4.22 -2.72 -19.00
N LYS A 272 -3.88 -1.75 -19.88
CA LYS A 272 -4.19 -1.79 -21.31
C LYS A 272 -3.11 -2.55 -22.09
N GLY A 273 -3.53 -3.50 -22.92
CA GLY A 273 -2.64 -4.37 -23.69
C GLY A 273 -1.91 -5.45 -22.85
N LEU A 274 -1.21 -6.37 -23.51
CA LEU A 274 -0.50 -7.46 -22.83
C LEU A 274 0.61 -6.94 -21.90
N ARG A 275 1.35 -5.93 -22.38
CA ARG A 275 2.40 -5.21 -21.66
C ARG A 275 1.90 -4.58 -20.36
N GLY A 276 0.85 -3.77 -20.49
CA GLY A 276 0.21 -3.11 -19.36
C GLY A 276 -0.24 -4.10 -18.29
N LYS A 277 -0.87 -5.22 -18.69
CA LYS A 277 -1.31 -6.27 -17.75
C LYS A 277 -0.16 -6.92 -16.98
N ILE A 278 0.97 -7.21 -17.65
CA ILE A 278 2.13 -7.81 -16.99
C ILE A 278 2.75 -6.83 -16.00
N LEU A 279 2.94 -5.58 -16.42
CA LEU A 279 3.54 -4.52 -15.61
C LEU A 279 2.68 -4.20 -14.38
N ASN A 280 1.38 -4.02 -14.61
CA ASN A 280 0.38 -3.82 -13.56
C ASN A 280 0.44 -4.95 -12.51
N LYS A 281 0.47 -6.22 -12.96
CA LYS A 281 0.57 -7.37 -12.05
C LYS A 281 1.89 -7.40 -11.26
N ALA A 282 3.00 -7.00 -11.88
CA ALA A 282 4.30 -6.95 -11.22
C ALA A 282 4.32 -5.92 -10.09
N LEU A 283 3.69 -4.76 -10.30
CA LEU A 283 3.59 -3.69 -9.30
C LEU A 283 2.70 -4.06 -8.12
N HIS A 284 1.53 -4.65 -8.39
CA HIS A 284 0.69 -5.19 -7.32
C HIS A 284 1.45 -6.25 -6.50
N LYS A 285 2.32 -7.04 -7.14
CA LYS A 285 3.18 -7.99 -6.44
C LYS A 285 4.24 -7.28 -5.58
N GLN A 286 4.80 -6.16 -6.03
CA GLN A 286 5.74 -5.37 -5.23
C GLN A 286 5.05 -4.77 -4.00
N HIS A 287 3.88 -4.15 -4.18
CA HIS A 287 3.05 -3.67 -3.09
C HIS A 287 2.79 -4.78 -2.07
N ALA A 288 2.27 -5.94 -2.53
CA ALA A 288 1.96 -7.07 -1.67
C ALA A 288 3.19 -7.66 -0.95
N ARG A 289 4.40 -7.46 -1.48
CA ARG A 289 5.65 -7.91 -0.85
C ARG A 289 6.12 -6.98 0.27
N ILE A 290 5.91 -5.68 0.09
CA ILE A 290 6.30 -4.64 1.07
C ILE A 290 5.25 -4.57 2.19
N TYR A 291 3.98 -4.58 1.83
CA TYR A 291 2.83 -4.59 2.74
C TYR A 291 2.32 -6.02 3.01
N ASN A 292 3.25 -6.98 3.08
CA ASN A 292 2.92 -8.36 3.37
C ASN A 292 2.52 -8.53 4.84
N PHE A 293 1.63 -9.46 5.13
CA PHE A 293 1.27 -9.83 6.50
C PHE A 293 1.96 -11.13 6.88
N ASP A 294 2.76 -11.08 7.93
CA ASP A 294 3.44 -12.22 8.51
C ASP A 294 3.47 -12.13 10.05
N GLN A 295 4.17 -13.06 10.70
CA GLN A 295 4.29 -13.11 12.16
C GLN A 295 5.04 -11.92 12.76
N SER A 296 5.85 -11.21 11.98
CA SER A 296 6.55 -10.00 12.43
C SER A 296 5.68 -8.76 12.31
N THR A 297 4.58 -8.83 11.55
CA THR A 297 3.70 -7.69 11.33
C THR A 297 3.07 -7.23 12.63
N GLU A 298 3.39 -6.01 13.05
CA GLU A 298 2.78 -5.38 14.22
C GLU A 298 1.53 -4.62 13.81
N TYR A 299 0.53 -4.62 14.67
CA TYR A 299 -0.72 -3.89 14.44
C TYR A 299 -1.31 -3.38 15.75
N GLY A 300 -2.08 -2.32 15.65
CA GLY A 300 -2.83 -1.79 16.78
C GLY A 300 -3.91 -0.82 16.35
N THR A 301 -4.63 -0.29 17.33
CA THR A 301 -5.66 0.73 17.17
C THR A 301 -5.29 1.92 18.04
N PHE A 302 -5.83 3.09 17.71
CA PHE A 302 -5.74 4.30 18.53
C PHE A 302 -7.08 5.02 18.44
N GLU A 303 -7.41 5.84 19.44
CA GLU A 303 -8.60 6.67 19.37
C GLU A 303 -8.48 7.72 18.23
N PRO A 304 -9.54 7.92 17.43
CA PRO A 304 -9.48 8.85 16.29
C PRO A 304 -9.23 10.28 16.79
N ARG A 305 -8.39 11.04 16.07
CA ARG A 305 -8.11 12.47 16.35
C ARG A 305 -7.67 12.70 17.80
N SER A 306 -6.68 11.94 18.25
CA SER A 306 -6.20 11.95 19.64
C SER A 306 -4.69 12.11 19.74
N GLU A 307 -4.19 12.49 20.91
CA GLU A 307 -2.75 12.55 21.17
C GLU A 307 -2.09 11.15 21.06
N GLU A 308 -2.84 10.08 21.32
CA GLU A 308 -2.38 8.71 21.12
C GLU A 308 -2.07 8.45 19.63
N ALA A 309 -2.94 8.92 18.72
CA ALA A 309 -2.69 8.85 17.28
C ALA A 309 -1.40 9.56 16.89
N THR A 310 -1.17 10.76 17.45
CA THR A 310 0.04 11.55 17.23
C THR A 310 1.30 10.84 17.72
N ARG A 311 1.30 10.33 18.95
CA ARG A 311 2.43 9.59 19.53
C ARG A 311 2.71 8.32 18.74
N GLN A 312 1.66 7.62 18.29
CA GLN A 312 1.81 6.43 17.47
C GLN A 312 2.41 6.76 16.10
N PHE A 313 1.98 7.85 15.46
CA PHE A 313 2.58 8.33 14.21
C PHE A 313 4.07 8.66 14.42
N LEU A 314 4.42 9.45 15.43
CA LEU A 314 5.80 9.79 15.75
C LEU A 314 6.65 8.54 16.02
N LYS A 315 6.12 7.55 16.76
CA LYS A 315 6.79 6.26 16.97
C LYS A 315 7.05 5.50 15.67
N MET A 316 6.14 5.55 14.70
CA MET A 316 6.30 4.91 13.39
C MET A 316 7.28 5.68 12.48
N ALA A 317 7.40 6.98 12.67
CA ALA A 317 8.36 7.86 11.99
C ALA A 317 9.71 7.98 12.73
N HIS A 318 9.92 7.21 13.81
CA HIS A 318 11.11 7.25 14.66
C HIS A 318 11.38 8.62 15.31
N TYR A 319 10.34 9.39 15.59
CA TYR A 319 10.47 10.78 16.07
C TYR A 319 11.40 11.56 15.13
N ASP A 320 12.47 12.19 15.63
CA ASP A 320 13.52 12.85 14.83
C ASP A 320 14.81 12.00 14.70
N GLU A 321 14.78 10.73 15.13
CA GLU A 321 15.97 9.90 15.25
C GLU A 321 16.57 9.53 13.88
N GLY A 322 17.86 9.80 13.72
CA GLY A 322 18.63 9.45 12.53
C GLY A 322 18.31 10.33 11.32
N CYS A 323 17.68 11.49 11.52
CA CYS A 323 17.39 12.46 10.48
C CYS A 323 16.73 11.83 9.25
N ARG A 324 15.68 11.03 9.46
CA ARG A 324 15.03 10.27 8.38
C ARG A 324 14.14 11.17 7.52
N THR A 325 13.99 10.78 6.26
CA THR A 325 12.98 11.30 5.33
C THR A 325 12.09 10.15 4.93
N PHE A 326 10.81 10.40 4.71
CA PHE A 326 9.83 9.38 4.36
C PHE A 326 9.09 9.74 3.08
N THR A 327 8.84 8.75 2.24
CA THR A 327 7.96 8.89 1.09
C THR A 327 6.58 8.40 1.49
N TYR A 328 5.52 9.13 1.10
CA TYR A 328 4.15 8.81 1.54
C TYR A 328 3.09 8.88 0.44
N VAL A 329 1.99 8.16 0.65
CA VAL A 329 0.71 8.31 -0.06
C VAL A 329 -0.44 8.35 0.95
N LEU A 330 -1.36 9.28 0.75
CA LEU A 330 -2.66 9.34 1.39
C LEU A 330 -3.74 8.86 0.41
N THR A 331 -4.46 7.80 0.74
CA THR A 331 -5.55 7.26 -0.08
C THR A 331 -6.83 8.10 0.07
N LEU A 332 -7.80 7.92 -0.84
CA LEU A 332 -9.10 8.60 -0.75
C LEU A 332 -9.92 8.20 0.49
N ASP A 333 -9.63 7.05 1.10
CA ASP A 333 -10.27 6.58 2.34
C ASP A 333 -9.48 6.96 3.60
N GLY A 334 -8.44 7.81 3.48
CA GLY A 334 -7.67 8.28 4.63
C GLY A 334 -6.62 7.30 5.14
N THR A 335 -6.23 6.28 4.36
CA THR A 335 -5.08 5.44 4.69
C THR A 335 -3.80 6.20 4.34
N PHE A 336 -3.00 6.51 5.34
CA PHE A 336 -1.68 7.11 5.23
C PHE A 336 -0.61 6.02 5.23
N ARG A 337 0.10 5.87 4.12
CA ARG A 337 1.14 4.85 3.94
C ARG A 337 2.48 5.51 3.68
N PHE A 338 3.53 5.04 4.35
CA PHE A 338 4.86 5.60 4.19
C PHE A 338 5.99 4.62 4.51
N THR A 339 7.15 4.86 3.91
CA THR A 339 8.42 4.17 4.21
C THR A 339 9.56 5.17 4.21
N GLU A 340 10.67 4.83 4.88
CA GLU A 340 11.88 5.64 4.83
C GLU A 340 12.43 5.77 3.39
N THR A 341 12.88 6.96 3.05
CA THR A 341 13.49 7.32 1.77
C THR A 341 15.01 7.27 1.90
N GLY A 342 15.65 6.50 1.01
CA GLY A 342 17.11 6.36 0.96
C GLY A 342 17.56 5.66 -0.32
N LYS A 343 18.79 5.92 -0.76
CA LYS A 343 19.41 5.23 -1.92
C LYS A 343 19.77 3.78 -1.56
N GLU A 344 20.05 3.56 -0.28
CA GLU A 344 20.37 2.29 0.37
C GLU A 344 19.25 1.23 0.27
N PHE A 345 18.01 1.64 0.01
CA PHE A 345 16.88 0.74 -0.04
C PHE A 345 16.64 0.10 -1.42
N GLY A 346 17.32 0.55 -2.48
CA GLY A 346 17.33 -0.11 -3.80
C GLY A 346 15.97 -0.27 -4.50
N ILE A 347 14.89 0.36 -3.99
CA ILE A 347 13.55 0.29 -4.59
C ILE A 347 13.46 1.35 -5.70
N ASP A 348 14.11 1.11 -6.84
CA ASP A 348 14.01 2.00 -8.00
C ASP A 348 13.72 1.21 -9.26
N LEU A 349 12.43 0.92 -9.49
CA LEU A 349 12.03 0.67 -10.87
C LEU A 349 10.79 1.41 -11.34
N LEU A 350 9.80 1.76 -10.51
CA LEU A 350 8.54 2.35 -11.02
C LEU A 350 7.83 3.39 -10.11
N SER A 351 8.62 4.18 -9.37
CA SER A 351 8.21 5.22 -8.39
C SER A 351 7.62 4.66 -7.09
N LYS A 352 8.23 5.07 -5.97
CA LYS A 352 7.86 4.73 -4.59
C LYS A 352 6.38 5.03 -4.29
N HIS A 353 5.85 6.14 -4.84
CA HIS A 353 4.43 6.50 -4.68
C HIS A 353 3.49 5.49 -5.34
N THR A 354 3.86 4.95 -6.51
CA THR A 354 3.07 3.91 -7.18
C THR A 354 2.97 2.67 -6.29
N MET A 355 4.09 2.27 -5.71
CA MET A 355 4.18 1.13 -4.79
C MET A 355 3.29 1.35 -3.55
N HIS A 356 3.36 2.51 -2.89
CA HIS A 356 2.51 2.82 -1.74
C HIS A 356 1.01 2.85 -2.10
N SER A 357 0.67 3.35 -3.29
CA SER A 357 -0.72 3.45 -3.73
C SER A 357 -1.35 2.13 -4.21
N ASP A 358 -0.59 1.03 -4.26
CA ASP A 358 -0.99 -0.21 -4.94
C ASP A 358 -1.50 0.07 -6.38
N VAL A 359 -0.80 0.96 -7.10
CA VAL A 359 -1.17 1.37 -8.47
C VAL A 359 -2.59 1.97 -8.57
N ALA A 360 -3.09 2.61 -7.50
CA ALA A 360 -4.39 3.28 -7.54
C ALA A 360 -4.40 4.40 -8.59
N THR A 361 -5.47 4.49 -9.38
CA THR A 361 -5.58 5.57 -10.37
C THR A 361 -5.76 6.94 -9.72
N TYR A 362 -6.53 6.98 -8.62
CA TYR A 362 -6.79 8.17 -7.84
C TYR A 362 -6.34 7.99 -6.39
N ILE A 363 -5.71 9.04 -5.87
CA ILE A 363 -5.32 9.17 -4.46
C ILE A 363 -5.74 10.54 -3.94
N ALA A 364 -5.64 10.72 -2.63
CA ALA A 364 -5.88 12.03 -2.04
C ALA A 364 -4.67 12.95 -2.22
N PHE A 365 -3.50 12.48 -1.82
CA PHE A 365 -2.26 13.26 -1.86
C PHE A 365 -1.01 12.37 -1.71
N SER A 366 0.16 12.86 -2.08
CA SER A 366 1.42 12.12 -1.96
C SER A 366 2.64 13.04 -2.05
N GLY A 367 3.74 12.66 -1.40
CA GLY A 367 4.96 13.44 -1.42
C GLY A 367 6.03 12.79 -0.56
N GLU A 368 6.82 13.65 0.09
CA GLU A 368 7.76 13.29 1.15
C GLU A 368 7.46 14.08 2.43
N PHE A 369 7.95 13.57 3.56
CA PHE A 369 7.93 14.30 4.82
C PHE A 369 9.17 14.00 5.67
N LEU A 370 9.41 14.87 6.64
CA LEU A 370 10.39 14.68 7.70
C LEU A 370 9.82 15.18 9.03
N ILE A 371 10.38 14.68 10.12
CA ILE A 371 10.08 15.13 11.47
C ILE A 371 11.21 16.04 11.94
N ARG A 372 10.84 17.19 12.48
CA ARG A 372 11.77 18.18 13.05
C ARG A 372 11.48 18.35 14.54
N ARG A 373 12.51 18.27 15.38
CA ARG A 373 12.38 18.53 16.82
C ARG A 373 12.64 20.00 17.14
N LEU A 374 11.86 20.51 18.07
CA LEU A 374 11.87 21.86 18.61
C LEU A 374 12.56 21.87 19.97
N GLU A 375 13.19 22.99 20.32
CA GLU A 375 13.76 23.20 21.66
C GLU A 375 12.66 23.29 22.75
N ASN A 376 11.54 23.95 22.44
CA ASN A 376 10.42 24.15 23.37
C ASN A 376 9.12 23.52 22.84
N PRO A 377 8.25 23.00 23.73
CA PRO A 377 7.05 22.27 23.36
C PRO A 377 5.89 23.21 23.00
N ASN A 378 5.97 23.88 21.86
CA ASN A 378 4.96 24.84 21.43
C ASN A 378 4.18 24.43 20.18
N ALA A 379 4.44 23.22 19.63
CA ALA A 379 3.82 22.72 18.41
C ALA A 379 3.78 23.76 17.29
N SER A 380 4.86 24.55 17.14
CA SER A 380 4.89 25.67 16.20
C SER A 380 4.46 25.23 14.81
N GLU A 381 3.70 26.06 14.11
CA GLU A 381 3.31 25.83 12.70
C GLU A 381 4.14 26.69 11.73
N LYS A 382 5.13 27.43 12.25
CA LYS A 382 6.02 28.27 11.44
C LYS A 382 7.06 27.42 10.72
N VAL A 383 7.30 27.73 9.44
CA VAL A 383 8.39 27.14 8.63
C VAL A 383 9.75 27.35 9.29
N GLN A 384 10.00 28.56 9.80
CA GLN A 384 11.15 28.91 10.61
C GLN A 384 10.64 29.36 11.98
N PRO A 385 10.67 28.49 13.01
CA PRO A 385 10.23 28.86 14.34
C PRO A 385 11.27 29.74 15.03
N ASP A 386 10.83 30.61 15.95
CA ASP A 386 11.70 31.53 16.71
C ASP A 386 12.43 30.80 17.86
N GLN A 387 13.03 29.65 17.57
CA GLN A 387 13.73 28.77 18.51
C GLN A 387 14.66 27.84 17.74
N LYS A 388 15.55 27.15 18.46
CA LYS A 388 16.43 26.16 17.84
C LYS A 388 15.64 24.95 17.36
N THR A 389 16.09 24.35 16.26
CA THR A 389 15.51 23.12 15.71
C THR A 389 16.59 22.12 15.30
N HIS A 390 16.35 20.84 15.56
CA HIS A 390 17.18 19.74 15.05
C HIS A 390 16.71 19.32 13.64
N PRO A 391 17.62 19.05 12.68
CA PRO A 391 19.06 18.88 12.84
C PRO A 391 19.91 20.13 12.56
N THR A 392 19.29 21.29 12.29
CA THR A 392 20.03 22.53 11.97
C THR A 392 20.95 22.96 13.12
N GLU A 393 20.49 22.80 14.35
CA GLU A 393 21.25 23.08 15.57
C GLU A 393 21.13 21.92 16.56
N PRO A 394 22.18 21.65 17.37
CA PRO A 394 22.11 20.63 18.41
C PRO A 394 21.19 21.08 19.56
N ILE A 395 20.27 20.20 19.95
CA ILE A 395 19.30 20.43 21.04
C ILE A 395 19.42 19.29 22.06
N PRO A 396 19.61 19.59 23.36
CA PRO A 396 19.71 18.57 24.40
C PRO A 396 18.38 17.83 24.63
N GLY A 397 18.41 16.67 25.30
CA GLY A 397 17.20 15.97 25.74
C GLY A 397 16.45 15.25 24.61
N GLY A 398 17.17 14.73 23.63
CA GLY A 398 16.64 13.84 22.59
C GLY A 398 17.73 13.41 21.60
N PRO A 399 17.38 12.71 20.51
CA PRO A 399 18.33 12.16 19.56
C PRO A 399 19.29 13.21 18.99
N PRO A 400 20.56 12.84 18.74
CA PRO A 400 21.11 11.47 18.78
C PRO A 400 21.57 10.98 20.16
N ASP A 401 21.70 11.87 21.16
CA ASP A 401 22.39 11.54 22.43
C ASP A 401 21.47 10.91 23.49
N ASP A 402 20.20 11.34 23.54
CA ASP A 402 19.21 10.90 24.52
C ASP A 402 17.96 10.29 23.85
N SER A 403 17.11 9.63 24.64
CA SER A 403 15.80 9.16 24.16
C SER A 403 14.88 10.31 23.71
N PRO A 404 14.07 10.15 22.65
CA PRO A 404 13.20 11.20 22.15
C PRO A 404 12.14 11.62 23.18
N PRO A 405 11.87 12.93 23.35
CA PRO A 405 10.75 13.43 24.14
C PRO A 405 9.42 12.80 23.75
N ALA A 406 8.64 12.34 24.72
CA ALA A 406 7.35 11.70 24.43
C ALA A 406 6.23 12.69 24.06
N ASN A 407 6.37 13.97 24.43
CA ASN A 407 5.34 14.98 24.20
C ASN A 407 5.35 15.43 22.71
N PRO A 408 4.25 15.25 21.96
CA PRO A 408 4.17 15.63 20.55
C PRO A 408 4.46 17.10 20.24
N SER A 409 4.23 18.01 21.20
CA SER A 409 4.43 19.45 20.97
C SER A 409 5.89 19.86 20.83
N TYR A 410 6.84 18.95 21.07
CA TYR A 410 8.24 19.12 20.70
C TYR A 410 8.53 18.86 19.23
N TYR A 411 7.54 18.46 18.42
CA TYR A 411 7.78 18.02 17.06
C TYR A 411 6.98 18.83 16.05
N GLN A 412 7.55 18.91 14.84
CA GLN A 412 6.87 19.36 13.64
C GLN A 412 6.91 18.26 12.58
N LEU A 413 5.77 18.05 11.91
CA LEU A 413 5.68 17.36 10.64
C LEU A 413 5.90 18.36 9.52
N ILE A 414 7.01 18.25 8.79
CA ILE A 414 7.24 19.00 7.56
C ILE A 414 6.89 18.09 6.39
N ILE A 415 5.83 18.42 5.66
CA ILE A 415 5.27 17.56 4.62
C ILE A 415 5.08 18.32 3.31
N ASP A 416 5.41 17.68 2.20
CA ASP A 416 5.39 18.28 0.87
C ASP A 416 4.54 17.52 -0.15
N ASN A 417 4.53 18.01 -1.39
CA ASN A 417 3.87 17.39 -2.55
C ASN A 417 4.85 16.81 -3.58
N ASP A 418 6.05 16.40 -3.16
CA ASP A 418 7.11 15.88 -4.03
C ASP A 418 6.79 14.45 -4.50
N SER A 419 5.92 14.35 -5.51
CA SER A 419 5.58 13.09 -6.17
C SER A 419 5.66 13.19 -7.68
N GLY A 420 6.59 12.45 -8.28
CA GLY A 420 6.68 12.33 -9.73
C GLY A 420 5.48 11.63 -10.37
N THR A 421 4.80 10.74 -9.62
CA THR A 421 3.67 9.93 -10.12
C THR A 421 2.37 10.71 -10.17
N TYR A 422 2.04 11.44 -9.10
CA TYR A 422 0.73 12.11 -8.97
C TYR A 422 0.82 13.63 -9.06
N ARG A 423 2.00 14.22 -8.80
CA ARG A 423 2.27 15.67 -8.82
C ARG A 423 1.13 16.51 -8.20
N PRO A 424 0.80 16.29 -6.91
CA PRO A 424 -0.35 16.96 -6.32
C PRO A 424 -0.26 18.49 -6.40
N ASN A 425 -1.39 19.17 -6.52
CA ASN A 425 -1.42 20.63 -6.69
C ASN A 425 -0.99 21.34 -5.39
N LYS A 426 -0.08 22.32 -5.50
CA LYS A 426 0.37 23.18 -4.40
C LYS A 426 -0.78 23.91 -3.72
N ASP A 427 -1.82 24.29 -4.46
CA ASP A 427 -2.95 25.06 -3.92
C ASP A 427 -3.76 24.25 -2.90
N MET A 428 -3.60 22.91 -2.91
CA MET A 428 -4.29 21.98 -2.02
C MET A 428 -3.50 21.69 -0.73
N LEU A 429 -2.26 22.18 -0.60
CA LEU A 429 -1.45 22.01 0.61
C LEU A 429 -2.16 22.51 1.90
N PRO A 430 -2.91 23.64 1.92
CA PRO A 430 -3.66 24.04 3.10
C PRO A 430 -4.73 23.01 3.53
N LYS A 431 -5.35 22.32 2.57
CA LYS A 431 -6.34 21.27 2.87
C LYS A 431 -5.68 20.00 3.41
N LEU A 432 -4.48 19.69 2.93
CA LEU A 432 -3.65 18.64 3.51
C LEU A 432 -3.27 18.96 4.96
N LYS A 433 -2.89 20.21 5.23
CA LYS A 433 -2.54 20.69 6.57
C LYS A 433 -3.71 20.48 7.54
N GLU A 434 -4.89 21.00 7.20
CA GLU A 434 -6.12 20.87 7.99
C GLU A 434 -6.42 19.40 8.34
N PHE A 435 -6.31 18.50 7.37
CA PHE A 435 -6.57 17.07 7.59
C PHE A 435 -5.59 16.42 8.58
N PHE A 436 -4.30 16.78 8.52
CA PHE A 436 -3.30 16.24 9.44
C PHE A 436 -3.38 16.87 10.82
N GLU A 437 -3.70 18.15 10.94
CA GLU A 437 -3.92 18.82 12.24
C GLU A 437 -5.10 18.20 12.99
N ASP A 438 -6.19 17.92 12.28
CA ASP A 438 -7.35 17.23 12.84
C ASP A 438 -7.01 15.82 13.33
N ASN A 439 -6.16 15.09 12.61
CA ASN A 439 -5.83 13.69 12.93
C ASN A 439 -4.67 13.55 13.92
N PHE A 440 -3.79 14.55 14.04
CA PHE A 440 -2.63 14.54 14.91
C PHE A 440 -2.59 15.74 15.87
N PRO A 441 -3.53 15.83 16.84
CA PRO A 441 -3.51 16.86 17.86
C PRO A 441 -2.16 16.96 18.58
N GLY A 442 -1.71 18.20 18.81
CA GLY A 442 -0.49 18.50 19.54
C GLY A 442 0.80 18.48 18.72
N LEU A 443 0.75 18.09 17.45
CA LEU A 443 1.88 18.13 16.50
C LEU A 443 1.82 19.40 15.65
N GLY A 444 2.94 20.10 15.48
CA GLY A 444 2.98 21.23 14.54
C GLY A 444 3.02 20.74 13.09
N VAL A 445 2.06 21.14 12.25
CA VAL A 445 2.03 20.71 10.83
C VAL A 445 2.47 21.86 9.92
N VAL A 446 3.54 21.63 9.16
CA VAL A 446 4.11 22.58 8.21
C VAL A 446 4.03 21.97 6.81
N VAL A 447 3.27 22.61 5.92
CA VAL A 447 3.15 22.19 4.52
C VAL A 447 4.03 23.07 3.62
N MET A 448 4.77 22.45 2.72
CA MET A 448 5.67 23.16 1.80
C MET A 448 5.55 22.61 0.38
N HIS A 449 5.75 23.47 -0.62
CA HIS A 449 5.82 23.01 -2.01
C HIS A 449 7.20 22.42 -2.30
N CYS A 450 7.27 21.34 -3.10
CA CYS A 450 8.52 20.69 -3.46
C CYS A 450 9.57 21.63 -4.11
N GLU A 451 9.15 22.70 -4.78
CA GLU A 451 10.03 23.70 -5.39
C GLU A 451 10.47 24.84 -4.44
N ASP A 452 10.03 24.82 -3.17
CA ASP A 452 10.43 25.83 -2.18
C ASP A 452 11.90 25.67 -1.79
N GLN A 453 12.69 26.75 -1.93
CA GLN A 453 14.10 26.75 -1.59
C GLN A 453 14.35 26.40 -0.13
N ASN A 454 13.50 26.87 0.80
CA ASN A 454 13.63 26.57 2.22
C ASN A 454 13.47 25.06 2.49
N LEU A 455 12.56 24.40 1.75
CA LEU A 455 12.37 22.96 1.87
C LEU A 455 13.59 22.20 1.34
N GLN A 456 14.17 22.64 0.22
CA GLN A 456 15.38 22.03 -0.33
C GLN A 456 16.57 22.15 0.64
N ASP A 457 16.73 23.31 1.26
CA ASP A 457 17.78 23.54 2.26
C ASP A 457 17.56 22.65 3.50
N LEU A 458 16.30 22.51 3.97
CA LEU A 458 15.95 21.61 5.06
C LEU A 458 16.23 20.14 4.73
N LYS A 459 15.84 19.68 3.52
CA LYS A 459 16.12 18.30 3.08
C LYS A 459 17.61 18.03 2.94
N GLU A 460 18.40 19.01 2.49
CA GLU A 460 19.85 18.87 2.39
C GLU A 460 20.50 18.83 3.77
N ALA A 461 20.09 19.69 4.71
CA ALA A 461 20.54 19.64 6.09
C ALA A 461 20.21 18.28 6.75
N GLN A 462 18.97 17.79 6.56
CA GLN A 462 18.53 16.47 7.01
C GLN A 462 19.43 15.35 6.46
N ARG A 463 19.76 15.40 5.17
CA ARG A 463 20.61 14.41 4.50
C ARG A 463 22.06 14.45 4.99
N GLN A 464 22.59 15.64 5.27
CA GLN A 464 23.94 15.81 5.82
C GLN A 464 24.02 15.30 7.26
N ALA A 465 23.03 15.64 8.09
CA ALA A 465 22.93 15.16 9.46
C ALA A 465 22.74 13.64 9.52
N LYS A 466 21.91 13.06 8.64
CA LYS A 466 21.75 11.59 8.52
C LYS A 466 23.08 10.87 8.25
N LYS A 467 24.01 11.46 7.50
CA LYS A 467 25.35 10.86 7.27
C LYS A 467 26.25 10.91 8.50
N ASN A 468 26.01 11.85 9.42
CA ASN A 468 26.82 12.06 10.61
C ASN A 468 26.26 11.29 11.81
N GLU A 469 24.93 11.25 11.97
CA GLU A 469 24.21 10.55 13.04
C GLU A 469 23.97 9.08 12.71
N GLY A 470 23.70 8.77 11.43
CA GLY A 470 23.63 7.41 10.95
C GLY A 470 25.03 6.82 10.94
N GLY A 471 25.31 5.89 11.86
CA GLY A 471 26.55 5.13 11.88
C GLY A 471 26.94 4.71 10.47
N MET A 472 28.18 5.02 10.08
CA MET A 472 28.72 4.84 8.73
C MET A 472 28.50 3.41 8.24
N MET A 473 27.39 3.18 7.54
CA MET A 473 27.01 1.85 7.09
C MET A 473 27.73 1.60 5.77
N GLN A 474 28.98 1.15 5.90
CA GLN A 474 29.81 0.78 4.76
C GLN A 474 29.28 -0.54 4.17
N PHE A 475 28.35 -0.43 3.24
CA PHE A 475 27.92 -1.54 2.42
C PHE A 475 29.13 -2.03 1.59
N VAL A 476 29.67 -3.19 1.94
CA VAL A 476 30.60 -3.91 1.06
C VAL A 476 29.76 -4.46 -0.09
N LEU A 477 29.80 -3.78 -1.24
CA LEU A 477 29.23 -4.29 -2.49
C LEU A 477 29.98 -5.56 -2.89
N ASN A 478 29.54 -6.72 -2.40
CA ASN A 478 30.08 -7.98 -2.84
C ASN A 478 29.44 -8.33 -4.19
N ARG A 479 30.15 -8.02 -5.27
CA ARG A 479 29.75 -8.33 -6.65
C ARG A 479 29.93 -9.83 -6.91
N SER A 480 29.10 -10.65 -6.26
CA SER A 480 29.05 -12.10 -6.45
C SER A 480 27.75 -12.48 -7.16
N GLN A 481 27.88 -12.96 -8.39
CA GLN A 481 26.77 -13.52 -9.15
C GLN A 481 26.30 -14.84 -8.50
N SER A 482 25.13 -14.85 -7.87
CA SER A 482 24.42 -16.10 -7.54
C SER A 482 22.89 -15.96 -7.59
N SER A 483 22.35 -16.39 -8.72
CA SER A 483 21.14 -17.21 -8.98
C SER A 483 19.77 -16.94 -8.31
N LEU A 484 19.54 -15.86 -7.56
CA LEU A 484 18.18 -15.45 -7.16
C LEU A 484 17.85 -13.98 -7.49
N SER A 485 18.83 -13.22 -7.98
CA SER A 485 18.68 -11.86 -8.52
C SER A 485 18.09 -11.81 -9.93
N SER A 486 17.84 -12.97 -10.56
CA SER A 486 17.48 -13.05 -11.98
C SER A 486 16.17 -12.36 -12.29
N ASN A 487 15.12 -12.51 -11.49
CA ASN A 487 13.83 -11.89 -11.83
C ASN A 487 13.79 -10.37 -11.62
N GLU A 488 14.57 -9.83 -10.67
CA GLU A 488 14.55 -8.39 -10.34
C GLU A 488 15.50 -7.62 -11.26
N SER A 489 16.72 -8.12 -11.45
CA SER A 489 17.66 -7.59 -12.46
C SER A 489 17.21 -7.86 -13.90
N ASP A 490 16.52 -8.98 -14.19
CA ASP A 490 15.84 -9.15 -15.48
C ASP A 490 14.72 -8.13 -15.60
N LEU A 491 13.96 -7.81 -14.55
CA LEU A 491 12.90 -6.81 -14.65
C LEU A 491 13.46 -5.40 -14.81
N GLU A 492 14.59 -5.06 -14.17
CA GLU A 492 15.29 -3.78 -14.35
C GLU A 492 15.87 -3.64 -15.76
N SER A 493 16.65 -4.63 -16.21
CA SER A 493 17.16 -4.66 -17.59
C SER A 493 16.03 -4.71 -18.62
N ARG A 494 14.91 -5.35 -18.30
CA ARG A 494 13.72 -5.35 -19.16
C ARG A 494 12.97 -4.04 -19.10
N ALA A 495 12.89 -3.36 -17.96
CA ALA A 495 12.27 -2.04 -17.85
C ALA A 495 13.08 -1.00 -18.63
N ASP A 496 14.41 -1.03 -18.54
CA ASP A 496 15.31 -0.22 -19.38
C ASP A 496 15.16 -0.55 -20.87
N ASP A 497 15.12 -1.84 -21.24
CA ASP A 497 14.82 -2.27 -22.62
C ASP A 497 13.40 -1.84 -23.07
N TRP A 498 12.43 -1.78 -22.14
CA TRP A 498 11.06 -1.34 -22.39
C TRP A 498 10.95 0.18 -22.50
N GLU A 499 11.74 0.94 -21.74
CA GLU A 499 11.90 2.40 -21.87
C GLU A 499 12.47 2.76 -23.26
N GLN A 500 13.35 1.91 -23.78
CA GLN A 500 13.91 2.03 -25.14
C GLN A 500 12.99 1.47 -26.24
N GLY A 501 11.80 0.96 -25.89
CA GLY A 501 10.79 0.51 -26.85
C GLY A 501 11.05 -0.88 -27.48
N HIS A 502 12.01 -1.64 -26.97
CA HIS A 502 12.32 -2.96 -27.52
C HIS A 502 11.27 -4.02 -27.15
N GLN A 503 10.89 -4.86 -28.12
CA GLN A 503 9.92 -5.95 -27.90
C GLN A 503 10.61 -7.29 -27.68
N SER A 504 10.23 -7.99 -26.61
CA SER A 504 10.79 -9.31 -26.31
C SER A 504 10.34 -10.36 -27.33
N LYS A 505 11.14 -11.42 -27.52
CA LYS A 505 10.83 -12.52 -28.46
C LYS A 505 9.49 -13.19 -28.14
N ARG A 506 9.13 -13.32 -26.86
CA ARG A 506 7.83 -13.90 -26.43
C ARG A 506 6.66 -12.99 -26.76
N GLU A 507 6.78 -11.67 -26.60
CA GLU A 507 5.75 -10.71 -27.00
C GLU A 507 5.53 -10.67 -28.50
N LYS A 508 6.61 -10.75 -29.30
CA LYS A 508 6.49 -10.83 -30.77
C LYS A 508 5.70 -12.06 -31.21
N VAL A 509 5.92 -13.19 -30.55
CA VAL A 509 5.18 -14.44 -30.82
C VAL A 509 3.73 -14.34 -30.34
N PHE A 510 3.47 -13.78 -29.16
CA PHE A 510 2.11 -13.65 -28.63
C PHE A 510 1.25 -12.61 -29.38
N ASN A 511 1.83 -11.46 -29.75
CA ASN A 511 1.16 -10.44 -30.57
C ASN A 511 0.84 -10.98 -31.97
N ALA A 512 1.67 -11.88 -32.51
CA ALA A 512 1.39 -12.57 -33.77
C ALA A 512 0.22 -13.56 -33.68
N VAL A 513 -0.09 -14.05 -32.47
CA VAL A 513 -1.22 -14.96 -32.21
C VAL A 513 -2.53 -14.19 -32.01
N GLU A 514 -2.49 -13.00 -31.39
CA GLU A 514 -3.69 -12.16 -31.18
C GLU A 514 -4.12 -11.38 -32.43
N ASP A 515 -3.20 -11.04 -33.35
CA ASP A 515 -3.52 -10.35 -34.61
C ASP A 515 -3.13 -11.17 -35.87
N PRO A 516 -3.95 -12.17 -36.26
CA PRO A 516 -3.68 -13.00 -37.43
C PRO A 516 -3.67 -12.22 -38.76
N LYS A 517 -4.21 -11.00 -38.80
CA LYS A 517 -4.16 -10.13 -40.00
C LYS A 517 -2.82 -9.41 -40.12
N ALA A 518 -2.23 -8.97 -39.00
CA ALA A 518 -0.87 -8.42 -39.00
C ALA A 518 0.18 -9.48 -39.37
N PHE A 519 0.01 -10.73 -38.92
CA PHE A 519 0.87 -11.85 -39.29
C PHE A 519 0.82 -12.16 -40.81
N LYS A 520 -0.37 -12.18 -41.42
CA LYS A 520 -0.51 -12.36 -42.89
C LYS A 520 0.16 -11.24 -43.69
N LYS A 521 0.13 -10.01 -43.19
CA LYS A 521 0.78 -8.85 -43.85
C LYS A 521 2.31 -8.91 -43.76
N ALA A 522 2.84 -9.35 -42.62
CA ALA A 522 4.28 -9.52 -42.39
C ALA A 522 4.89 -10.75 -43.10
N VAL A 523 4.11 -11.82 -43.27
CA VAL A 523 4.54 -13.01 -44.03
C VAL A 523 4.39 -12.79 -45.53
N GLY A 524 3.35 -12.07 -45.98
CA GLY A 524 3.14 -11.74 -47.39
C GLY A 524 4.21 -10.83 -48.01
N SER A 525 4.89 -10.00 -47.21
CA SER A 525 5.97 -9.13 -47.70
C SER A 525 7.32 -9.82 -47.85
N LYS A 526 7.50 -11.04 -47.30
CA LYS A 526 8.75 -11.81 -47.36
C LYS A 526 8.80 -12.88 -48.46
N LEU A 527 7.72 -13.07 -49.22
CA LEU A 527 7.59 -14.12 -50.24
C LEU A 527 7.60 -13.61 -51.69
N ARG A 528 8.12 -12.40 -51.96
CA ARG A 528 8.47 -11.99 -53.34
C ARG A 528 9.97 -12.24 -53.58
N HIS A 529 10.26 -13.35 -54.26
CA HIS A 529 11.59 -13.76 -54.70
C HIS A 529 12.19 -12.83 -55.79
N PRO A 530 13.52 -12.85 -55.98
CA PRO A 530 14.29 -11.95 -56.83
C PRO A 530 14.18 -12.33 -58.31
N ASN A 531 14.20 -11.32 -59.17
CA ASN A 531 14.09 -11.47 -60.62
C ASN A 531 15.44 -11.95 -61.21
N SER A 532 15.35 -12.97 -62.06
CA SER A 532 16.42 -13.60 -62.82
C SER A 532 17.04 -12.66 -63.86
N GLY A 533 18.37 -12.51 -63.82
CA GLY A 533 19.16 -12.01 -64.96
C GLY A 533 19.42 -13.14 -65.96
N GLY A 534 19.08 -12.91 -67.23
CA GLY A 534 19.50 -13.75 -68.35
C GLY A 534 20.84 -13.26 -68.92
N PRO A 535 21.69 -14.13 -69.49
CA PRO A 535 22.91 -13.71 -70.18
C PRO A 535 22.64 -13.45 -71.67
N SER A 536 23.35 -12.46 -72.21
CA SER A 536 23.55 -12.26 -73.65
C SER A 536 25.04 -12.42 -73.95
N GLN A 537 25.32 -13.43 -74.80
CA GLN A 537 26.59 -13.84 -75.43
C GLN A 537 27.64 -14.55 -74.56
#